data_AF-A0A7J6SP10-F1
#
_entry.id   AF-A0A7J6SP10-F1
#
_cell.length_a   1.000
_cell.length_b   1.000
_cell.length_c   1.000
_cell.angle_alpha   90.00
_cell.angle_beta   90.00
_cell.angle_gamma   90.00
#
_symmetry.space_group_name_H-M   'P 1'
#
loop_
_entity.id
_entity.type
_entity.pdbx_description
1 polymer ?
#
loop_
_entity_poly.entity_id
_entity_poly.type
_entity_poly.pdbx_seq_one_letter_code
_entity_poly.pdbx_strand_id
1 'polypeptide(L)'
;KIAPAWPYYLAGEAVYSNKDLEVTDKYSGDVVCRVAMASPADVEKAIAAAYSSEKAMASMPAFQRKKVLQHCVERFRTRAEELAYCLCVEAGKPIADSRLEVLRLIDTFVIAAEETTRMYGEWSGSPKAPSL
;
A
#
# COMPACT_ATOMS: atom_id res chain seq x y z
N LYS A 1 5.18 3.73 18.99
CA LYS A 1 3.97 4.17 19.74
C LYS A 1 2.97 4.70 18.73
N ILE A 2 1.71 4.28 18.80
CA ILE A 2 0.65 4.75 17.89
C ILE A 2 0.52 6.27 18.04
N ALA A 3 0.58 7.00 16.93
CA ALA A 3 0.42 8.45 16.95
C ALA A 3 -1.04 8.81 17.24
N PRO A 4 -1.32 9.95 17.92
CA PRO A 4 -2.68 10.29 18.36
C PRO A 4 -3.63 10.64 17.20
N ALA A 5 -3.09 11.01 16.03
CA ALA A 5 -3.88 11.32 14.85
C ALA A 5 -3.16 10.93 13.56
N TRP A 6 -3.86 10.29 12.62
CA TRP A 6 -3.33 9.84 11.34
C TRP A 6 -4.12 10.45 10.16
N PRO A 7 -3.44 10.73 9.03
CA PRO A 7 -4.10 11.23 7.83
C PRO A 7 -4.70 10.08 7.01
N TYR A 8 -5.55 10.42 6.05
CA TYR A 8 -5.65 9.62 4.83
C TYR A 8 -4.72 10.19 3.75
N TYR A 9 -4.42 9.41 2.71
CA TYR A 9 -3.65 9.88 1.57
C TYR A 9 -4.56 10.17 0.37
N LEU A 10 -4.42 11.34 -0.24
CA LEU A 10 -5.14 11.75 -1.44
C LEU A 10 -4.14 12.23 -2.49
N ALA A 11 -4.11 11.56 -3.63
CA ALA A 11 -3.20 11.88 -4.74
C ALA A 11 -1.71 11.95 -4.34
N GLY A 12 -1.28 11.11 -3.40
CA GLY A 12 0.10 11.05 -2.90
C GLY A 12 0.39 11.97 -1.71
N GLU A 13 -0.56 12.83 -1.32
CA GLU A 13 -0.40 13.78 -0.22
C GLU A 13 -1.14 13.33 1.03
N ALA A 14 -0.54 13.58 2.21
CA ALA A 14 -1.18 13.33 3.49
C ALA A 14 -2.21 14.42 3.83
N VAL A 15 -3.46 14.03 4.10
CA VAL A 15 -4.55 14.97 4.41
C VAL A 15 -5.11 14.73 5.82
N TYR A 16 -5.09 15.79 6.62
CA TYR A 16 -5.58 15.82 8.01
C TYR A 16 -6.87 16.66 8.11
N SER A 17 -7.90 16.31 7.32
CA SER A 17 -9.11 17.13 7.19
C SER A 17 -10.00 17.14 8.44
N ASN A 18 -9.99 16.05 9.22
CA ASN A 18 -10.78 15.89 10.43
C ASN A 18 -10.16 14.80 11.34
N LYS A 19 -10.90 14.36 12.37
CA LYS A 19 -10.52 13.28 13.29
C LYS A 19 -11.71 12.35 13.53
N ASP A 20 -12.53 12.13 12.51
CA ASP A 20 -13.88 11.59 12.68
C ASP A 20 -13.92 10.07 12.84
N LEU A 21 -12.83 9.37 12.49
CA LEU A 21 -12.73 7.93 12.66
C LEU A 21 -11.92 7.58 13.91
N GLU A 22 -12.58 7.01 14.92
CA GLU A 22 -11.92 6.48 16.10
C GLU A 22 -11.38 5.07 15.84
N VAL A 23 -10.11 4.85 16.19
CA VAL A 23 -9.50 3.52 16.22
C VAL A 23 -9.37 3.12 17.67
N THR A 24 -10.00 2.00 18.02
CA THR A 24 -10.00 1.45 19.37
C THR A 24 -9.04 0.27 19.50
N ASP A 25 -8.41 0.16 20.66
CA ASP A 25 -7.78 -1.08 21.09
C ASP A 25 -8.86 -2.16 21.26
N LYS A 26 -8.75 -3.25 20.49
CA LYS A 26 -9.76 -4.32 20.53
C LYS A 26 -9.74 -5.16 21.79
N TYR A 27 -8.73 -5.02 22.64
CA TYR A 27 -8.70 -5.64 23.95
C TYR A 27 -9.38 -4.79 25.03
N SER A 28 -8.94 -3.53 25.20
CA SER A 28 -9.44 -2.64 26.26
C SER A 28 -10.73 -1.88 25.89
N GLY A 29 -10.94 -1.64 24.59
CA GLY A 29 -12.00 -0.76 24.09
C GLY A 29 -11.63 0.72 24.03
N ASP A 30 -10.48 1.11 24.57
CA ASP A 30 -10.04 2.50 24.62
C ASP A 30 -9.68 3.04 23.23
N VAL A 31 -9.95 4.33 22.98
CA VAL A 31 -9.54 5.00 21.74
C VAL A 31 -8.04 5.26 21.77
N VAL A 32 -7.31 4.67 20.82
CA VAL A 32 -5.84 4.77 20.72
C VAL A 32 -5.36 5.75 19.65
N CYS A 33 -6.21 6.06 18.66
CA CYS A 33 -5.90 6.97 17.56
C CYS A 33 -7.19 7.53 16.96
N ARG A 34 -7.11 8.71 16.35
CA ARG A 34 -8.15 9.21 15.44
C ARG A 34 -7.61 9.40 14.04
N VAL A 35 -8.31 8.87 13.04
CA VAL A 35 -7.94 8.93 11.63
C VAL A 35 -8.85 9.92 10.93
N ALA A 36 -8.30 10.67 9.97
CA ALA A 36 -9.13 11.50 9.10
C ALA A 36 -10.06 10.61 8.25
N MET A 37 -11.34 10.96 8.20
CA MET A 37 -12.36 10.29 7.37
C MET A 37 -12.53 11.07 6.06
N ALA A 38 -12.34 10.39 4.93
CA ALA A 38 -12.53 10.98 3.60
C ALA A 38 -14.02 11.20 3.30
N SER A 39 -14.34 12.31 2.63
CA SER A 39 -15.70 12.56 2.13
C SER A 39 -15.92 11.88 0.76
N PRO A 40 -17.17 11.71 0.31
CA PRO A 40 -17.46 11.24 -1.06
C PRO A 40 -16.77 12.09 -2.13
N ALA A 41 -16.68 13.41 -1.93
CA ALA A 41 -15.99 14.30 -2.86
C ALA A 41 -14.47 14.05 -2.89
N ASP A 42 -13.85 13.61 -1.80
CA ASP A 42 -12.43 13.26 -1.77
C ASP A 42 -12.17 11.93 -2.48
N VAL A 43 -13.12 10.99 -2.42
CA VAL A 43 -13.09 9.76 -3.21
C VAL A 43 -13.11 10.07 -4.71
N GLU A 44 -13.99 10.97 -5.16
CA GLU A 44 -14.02 11.41 -6.57
C GLU A 44 -12.69 12.03 -7.02
N LYS A 45 -12.07 12.86 -6.17
CA LYS A 45 -10.73 13.41 -6.44
C LYS A 45 -9.67 12.30 -6.53
N ALA A 46 -9.75 11.29 -5.66
CA ALA A 46 -8.81 10.17 -5.67
C ALA A 46 -8.94 9.35 -6.97
N ILE A 47 -10.16 9.10 -7.42
CA ILE A 47 -10.44 8.40 -8.69
C ILE A 47 -9.89 9.21 -9.87
N ALA A 48 -10.18 10.52 -9.93
CA ALA A 48 -9.68 11.38 -10.98
C ALA A 48 -8.14 11.43 -11.01
N ALA A 49 -7.50 11.51 -9.84
CA ALA A 49 -6.04 11.49 -9.73
C ALA A 49 -5.44 10.16 -10.20
N ALA A 50 -6.03 9.03 -9.79
CA ALA A 50 -5.62 7.70 -10.23
C ALA A 50 -5.74 7.55 -11.75
N TYR A 51 -6.87 7.97 -12.33
CA TYR A 51 -7.08 7.95 -13.78
C TYR A 51 -6.06 8.81 -14.52
N SER A 52 -5.78 10.02 -14.03
CA SER A 52 -4.79 10.91 -14.64
C SER A 52 -3.36 10.36 -14.60
N SER A 53 -3.07 9.50 -13.62
CA SER A 53 -1.75 8.89 -13.41
C SER A 53 -1.54 7.60 -14.21
N GLU A 54 -2.59 7.05 -14.84
CA GLU A 54 -2.58 5.74 -15.50
C GLU A 54 -1.46 5.62 -16.54
N LYS A 55 -1.37 6.56 -17.49
CA LYS A 55 -0.35 6.53 -18.55
C LYS A 55 1.06 6.59 -18.00
N ALA A 56 1.29 7.43 -17.00
CA ALA A 56 2.60 7.55 -16.35
C ALA A 56 2.98 6.23 -15.67
N MET A 57 2.06 5.63 -14.91
CA MET A 57 2.26 4.34 -14.25
C MET A 57 2.49 3.20 -15.25
N ALA A 58 1.72 3.15 -16.34
CA ALA A 58 1.87 2.15 -17.39
C ALA A 58 3.23 2.26 -18.10
N SER A 59 3.70 3.50 -18.33
CA SER A 59 5.00 3.77 -18.95
C SER A 59 6.19 3.56 -18.01
N MET A 60 5.96 3.38 -16.70
CA MET A 60 7.02 3.29 -15.70
C MET A 60 7.88 2.04 -15.97
N PRO A 61 9.20 2.17 -16.19
CA PRO A 61 10.06 1.02 -16.44
C PRO A 61 10.07 0.01 -15.29
N ALA A 62 10.24 -1.28 -15.61
CA ALA A 62 10.26 -2.37 -14.64
C ALA A 62 11.23 -2.12 -13.47
N PHE A 63 12.43 -1.61 -13.73
CA PHE A 63 13.42 -1.33 -12.68
C PHE A 63 12.98 -0.20 -11.73
N GLN A 64 12.17 0.76 -12.18
CA GLN A 64 11.63 1.81 -11.32
C GLN A 64 10.54 1.25 -10.42
N ARG A 65 9.64 0.42 -10.98
CA ARG A 65 8.63 -0.32 -10.19
C ARG A 65 9.30 -1.18 -9.11
N LYS A 66 10.37 -1.89 -9.48
CA LYS A 66 11.20 -2.67 -8.53
C LYS A 66 11.74 -1.81 -7.39
N LYS A 67 12.32 -0.64 -7.70
CA LYS A 67 12.86 0.29 -6.70
C LYS A 67 11.79 0.77 -5.72
N VAL A 68 10.58 1.06 -6.18
CA VAL A 68 9.46 1.44 -5.31
C VAL A 68 9.12 0.32 -4.33
N LEU A 69 8.99 -0.92 -4.81
CA LEU A 69 8.68 -2.07 -3.95
C LEU A 69 9.82 -2.38 -2.95
N GLN A 70 11.07 -2.28 -3.40
CA GLN A 70 12.25 -2.43 -2.52
C GLN A 70 12.30 -1.34 -1.44
N HIS A 71 11.92 -0.10 -1.77
CA HIS A 71 11.77 0.96 -0.78
C HIS A 71 10.74 0.57 0.28
N CYS A 72 9.56 0.07 -0.12
CA CYS A 72 8.54 -0.41 0.83
C CYS A 72 9.08 -1.50 1.75
N VAL A 73 9.77 -2.52 1.21
CA VAL A 73 10.41 -3.60 2.00
C VAL A 73 11.33 -3.04 3.07
N GLU A 74 12.19 -2.08 2.71
CA GLU A 74 13.11 -1.45 3.66
C GLU A 74 12.37 -0.69 4.77
N ARG A 75 11.30 0.04 4.41
CA ARG A 75 10.47 0.75 5.39
C ARG A 75 9.75 -0.22 6.33
N PHE A 76 9.21 -1.32 5.81
CA PHE A 76 8.54 -2.34 6.61
C PHE A 76 9.50 -3.01 7.59
N ARG A 77 10.71 -3.36 7.15
CA ARG A 77 11.75 -3.93 8.04
C ARG A 77 12.14 -2.97 9.15
N THR A 78 12.42 -1.72 8.81
CA THR A 78 12.79 -0.68 9.78
C THR A 78 11.69 -0.47 10.83
N ARG A 79 10.42 -0.65 10.46
CA ARG A 79 9.24 -0.37 11.30
C ARG A 79 8.50 -1.64 11.74
N ALA A 80 9.12 -2.82 11.64
CA ALA A 80 8.40 -4.09 11.74
C ALA A 80 7.65 -4.24 13.09
N GLU A 81 8.31 -3.91 14.19
CA GLU A 81 7.70 -3.99 15.53
C GLU A 81 6.61 -2.92 15.73
N GLU A 82 6.79 -1.74 15.14
CA GLU A 82 5.76 -0.69 15.17
C GLU A 82 4.50 -1.12 14.42
N LEU A 83 4.66 -1.70 13.22
CA LEU A 83 3.57 -2.23 12.41
C LEU A 83 2.87 -3.38 13.12
N ALA A 84 3.63 -4.31 13.70
CA ALA A 84 3.08 -5.44 14.46
C ALA A 84 2.28 -4.97 15.67
N TYR A 85 2.76 -3.96 16.39
CA TYR A 85 2.03 -3.37 17.51
C TYR A 85 0.74 -2.68 17.05
N CYS A 86 0.77 -1.89 15.98
CA CYS A 86 -0.44 -1.26 15.43
C CYS A 86 -1.49 -2.30 15.06
N LEU A 87 -1.06 -3.36 14.36
CA LEU A 87 -1.92 -4.45 13.92
C LEU A 87 -2.50 -5.25 15.11
N CYS A 88 -1.70 -5.48 16.14
CA CYS A 88 -2.14 -6.14 17.38
C CYS A 88 -3.26 -5.34 18.06
N VAL A 89 -3.08 -4.02 18.18
CA VAL A 89 -4.04 -3.14 18.86
C VAL A 89 -5.33 -2.99 18.05
N GLU A 90 -5.24 -2.74 16.75
CA GLU A 90 -6.42 -2.44 15.92
C GLU A 90 -7.25 -3.69 15.56
N ALA A 91 -6.61 -4.86 15.47
CA ALA A 91 -7.27 -6.12 15.10
C ALA A 91 -7.49 -7.06 16.29
N GLY A 92 -6.85 -6.82 17.44
CA GLY A 92 -6.99 -7.64 18.65
C GLY A 92 -6.33 -9.02 18.58
N LYS A 93 -5.50 -9.27 17.56
CA LYS A 93 -4.80 -10.56 17.40
C LYS A 93 -3.55 -10.59 18.28
N PRO A 94 -3.10 -11.76 18.76
CA PRO A 94 -1.86 -11.87 19.54
C PRO A 94 -0.67 -11.21 18.83
N ILE A 95 0.25 -10.63 19.61
CA ILE A 95 1.44 -9.94 19.06
C ILE A 95 2.32 -10.88 18.22
N ALA A 96 2.36 -12.18 18.55
CA ALA A 96 3.09 -13.18 17.78
C ALA A 96 2.51 -13.32 16.35
N ASP A 97 1.18 -13.41 16.23
CA ASP A 97 0.49 -13.49 14.95
C ASP A 97 0.64 -12.20 14.15
N SER A 98 0.58 -11.04 14.83
CA SER A 98 0.81 -9.74 14.21
C SER A 98 2.22 -9.62 13.60
N ARG A 99 3.24 -10.09 14.32
CA ARG A 99 4.62 -10.14 13.79
C ARG A 99 4.73 -11.06 12.58
N LEU A 100 4.09 -12.23 12.63
CA LEU A 100 4.06 -13.15 11.50
C LEU A 100 3.40 -12.53 10.26
N GLU A 101 2.33 -11.77 10.45
CA GLU A 101 1.67 -11.06 9.35
C GLU A 101 2.54 -9.96 8.73
N VAL A 102 3.30 -9.22 9.55
CA VAL A 102 4.29 -8.24 9.06
C VAL A 102 5.42 -8.94 8.28
N LEU A 103 5.87 -10.12 8.72
CA LEU A 103 6.83 -10.91 7.95
C LEU A 103 6.25 -11.34 6.60
N ARG A 104 5.01 -11.82 6.57
CA ARG A 104 4.31 -12.17 5.31
C ARG A 104 4.11 -10.96 4.39
N LEU A 105 3.85 -9.77 4.94
CA LEU A 105 3.81 -8.52 4.18
C LEU A 105 5.15 -8.25 3.50
N ILE A 106 6.26 -8.37 4.24
CA ILE A 106 7.62 -8.19 3.71
C ILE A 106 7.88 -9.18 2.56
N ASP A 107 7.61 -10.46 2.77
CA ASP A 107 7.84 -11.50 1.75
C ASP A 107 6.99 -11.26 0.49
N THR A 108 5.73 -10.86 0.66
CA THR A 108 4.84 -10.53 -0.45
C THR A 108 5.43 -9.42 -1.32
N PHE A 109 5.97 -8.37 -0.70
CA PHE A 109 6.60 -7.26 -1.43
C PHE A 109 7.96 -7.62 -2.04
N VAL A 110 8.73 -8.51 -1.40
CA VAL A 110 9.96 -9.06 -1.99
C VAL A 110 9.64 -9.82 -3.28
N ILE A 111 8.68 -10.75 -3.22
CA ILE A 111 8.23 -11.53 -4.39
C ILE A 111 7.74 -10.57 -5.48
N ALA A 112 6.86 -9.62 -5.14
CA ALA A 112 6.36 -8.64 -6.10
C ALA A 112 7.49 -7.82 -6.76
N ALA A 113 8.51 -7.43 -5.99
CA ALA A 113 9.66 -6.67 -6.51
C ALA A 113 10.45 -7.49 -7.54
N GLU A 114 10.62 -8.79 -7.34
CA GLU A 114 11.27 -9.65 -8.31
C GLU A 114 10.43 -9.85 -9.58
N GLU A 115 9.12 -10.04 -9.42
CA GLU A 115 8.18 -10.27 -10.53
C GLU A 115 8.07 -9.06 -11.47
N THR A 116 8.38 -7.84 -11.01
CA THR A 116 8.40 -6.66 -11.89
C THR A 116 9.27 -6.83 -13.14
N THR A 117 10.33 -7.65 -13.05
CA THR A 117 11.29 -7.94 -14.13
C THR A 117 11.01 -9.25 -14.88
N ARG A 118 9.98 -10.00 -14.49
CA ARG A 118 9.61 -11.31 -15.05
C ARG A 118 8.27 -11.28 -15.82
N MET A 119 7.84 -10.08 -16.24
CA MET A 119 6.64 -9.91 -17.09
C MET A 119 6.97 -10.26 -18.55
N TYR A 120 7.04 -11.55 -18.85
CA TYR A 120 7.36 -12.04 -20.20
C TYR A 120 6.14 -11.98 -21.12
N GLY A 121 6.40 -11.77 -22.41
CA GLY A 121 5.41 -11.93 -23.48
C GLY A 121 5.64 -13.21 -24.27
N GLU A 122 4.63 -13.62 -25.02
CA GLU A 122 4.73 -14.76 -25.93
C GLU A 122 4.94 -14.29 -27.37
N TRP A 123 5.77 -15.00 -28.12
CA TRP A 123 5.88 -14.81 -29.56
C TRP A 123 5.09 -15.91 -30.27
N SER A 124 3.99 -15.54 -30.92
CA SER A 124 3.25 -16.42 -31.82
C SER A 124 3.61 -16.02 -33.26
N GLY A 125 4.40 -16.86 -33.93
CA GLY A 125 4.97 -16.59 -35.25
C GLY A 125 3.98 -16.59 -36.41
N SER A 126 2.96 -15.72 -36.39
CA SER A 126 2.10 -15.51 -37.55
C SER A 126 2.82 -14.63 -38.59
N PRO A 127 3.15 -15.15 -39.79
CA PRO A 127 3.69 -14.30 -40.85
C PRO A 127 2.61 -13.30 -41.27
N LYS A 128 2.91 -12.00 -41.20
CA LYS A 128 2.12 -10.98 -41.89
C LYS A 128 2.18 -11.29 -43.39
N ALA A 129 1.05 -11.65 -43.99
CA ALA A 129 0.94 -11.69 -45.44
C ALA A 129 1.30 -10.30 -46.00
N PRO A 130 2.13 -10.21 -47.05
CA PRO A 130 2.45 -8.91 -47.66
C PRO A 130 1.16 -8.28 -48.18
N SER A 131 0.94 -7.01 -47.85
CA SER A 131 -0.14 -6.22 -48.45
C SER A 131 0.12 -6.11 -49.95
N LEU A 132 -0.83 -6.60 -50.76
CA LEU A 132 -0.90 -6.37 -52.20
C LEU A 132 -1.12 -4.89 -52.52
#